data_AF-A0A2M8CFH1-F1
#
_entry.id   AF-A0A2M8CFH1-F1
#
_cell.length_a   1.000
_cell.length_b   1.000
_cell.length_c   1.000
_cell.angle_alpha   90.00
_cell.angle_beta   90.00
_cell.angle_gamma   90.00
#
_symmetry.space_group_name_H-M   'P 1'
#
loop_
_entity.id
_entity.type
_entity.pdbx_description
1 polymer ?
#
loop_
_entity_poly.entity_id
_entity_poly.type
_entity_poly.pdbx_seq_one_letter_code
_entity_poly.pdbx_strand_id
1 'polypeptide(L)'
;MLTMGQKKAVTRELKDRYQRSSKKGKTYILNEFIQLTSYNRCYACQILNLKKEKVLGYLNMAGKRIKYVADNRKIKRKKEKIYDKKVL
;
A
#
# COMPACT_ATOMS: atom_id res chain seq x y z
N MET A 1 -19.01 -11.40 8.60
CA MET A 1 -17.56 -11.25 8.32
C MET A 1 -17.40 -10.67 6.92
N LEU A 2 -16.64 -9.58 6.75
CA LEU A 2 -16.50 -8.93 5.43
C LEU A 2 -15.73 -9.80 4.43
N THR A 3 -16.13 -9.78 3.16
CA THR A 3 -15.36 -10.37 2.06
C THR A 3 -14.11 -9.56 1.77
N MET A 4 -13.08 -10.16 1.13
CA MET A 4 -11.83 -9.46 0.82
C MET A 4 -12.02 -8.24 -0.08
N GLY A 5 -13.01 -8.25 -0.98
CA GLY A 5 -13.38 -7.08 -1.79
C GLY A 5 -13.87 -5.93 -0.92
N GLN A 6 -14.78 -6.21 0.00
CA GLN A 6 -15.31 -5.22 0.95
C GLN A 6 -14.22 -4.68 1.89
N LYS A 7 -13.34 -5.55 2.42
CA LYS A 7 -12.21 -5.13 3.27
C LYS A 7 -11.28 -4.16 2.53
N LYS A 8 -11.03 -4.38 1.24
CA LYS A 8 -10.25 -3.46 0.39
C LYS A 8 -10.95 -2.11 0.19
N ALA A 9 -12.26 -2.10 -0.01
CA ALA A 9 -13.05 -0.87 -0.13
C ALA A 9 -12.98 -0.05 1.18
N VAL A 10 -13.27 -0.68 2.32
CA VAL A 10 -13.20 -0.05 3.65
C VAL A 10 -11.80 0.51 3.92
N THR A 11 -10.77 -0.27 3.59
CA THR A 11 -9.38 0.17 3.72
C THR A 11 -9.11 1.43 2.90
N ARG A 12 -9.58 1.49 1.65
CA ARG A 12 -9.36 2.64 0.75
C ARG A 12 -9.96 3.92 1.34
N GLU A 13 -11.18 3.84 1.87
CA GLU A 13 -11.88 4.99 2.46
C GLU A 13 -11.26 5.44 3.79
N LEU A 14 -10.93 4.49 4.68
CA LEU A 14 -10.40 4.82 6.02
C LEU A 14 -8.94 5.28 6.00
N LYS A 15 -8.18 4.93 4.96
CA LYS A 15 -6.75 5.20 4.88
C LYS A 15 -6.43 6.69 4.95
N ASP A 16 -7.09 7.52 4.15
CA ASP A 16 -6.81 8.96 4.11
C ASP A 16 -7.18 9.62 5.43
N ARG A 17 -8.31 9.21 6.01
CA ARG A 17 -8.78 9.67 7.33
C ARG A 17 -7.81 9.28 8.44
N TYR A 18 -7.32 8.04 8.42
CA TYR A 18 -6.33 7.53 9.37
C TYR A 18 -5.00 8.31 9.26
N GLN A 19 -4.49 8.50 8.04
CA GLN A 19 -3.20 9.16 7.82
C GLN A 19 -3.19 10.64 8.26
N ARG A 20 -4.31 11.34 8.07
CA ARG A 20 -4.49 12.75 8.48
C ARG A 20 -4.86 12.94 9.94
N SER A 21 -5.25 11.88 10.64
CA SER A 21 -5.70 11.97 12.04
C SER A 21 -4.55 12.13 13.04
N SER A 22 -4.86 12.75 14.19
CA SER A 22 -3.97 12.82 15.36
C SER A 22 -3.79 11.44 16.01
N LYS A 23 -2.85 11.32 16.97
CA LYS A 23 -2.58 10.05 17.69
C LYS A 23 -3.85 9.44 18.29
N LYS A 24 -4.70 10.26 18.93
CA LYS A 24 -5.96 9.80 19.52
C LYS A 24 -6.96 9.36 18.44
N GLY A 25 -7.13 10.16 17.38
CA GLY A 25 -8.00 9.81 16.25
C GLY A 25 -7.61 8.51 15.55
N LYS A 26 -6.30 8.29 15.36
CA LYS A 26 -5.77 7.03 14.80
C LYS A 26 -6.16 5.81 15.62
N THR A 27 -6.13 5.90 16.96
CA THR A 27 -6.53 4.79 17.83
C THR A 27 -8.00 4.42 17.64
N TYR A 28 -8.90 5.40 17.56
CA TYR A 28 -10.33 5.15 17.32
C TYR A 28 -10.57 4.49 15.96
N ILE A 29 -10.01 5.06 14.89
CA ILE A 29 -10.15 4.50 13.53
C ILE A 29 -9.56 3.09 13.45
N LEU A 30 -8.43 2.83 14.11
CA LEU A 30 -7.80 1.52 14.12
C LEU A 30 -8.66 0.48 14.84
N ASN A 31 -9.27 0.83 15.97
CA ASN A 31 -10.13 -0.08 16.73
C ASN A 31 -11.40 -0.44 15.93
N GLU A 32 -12.04 0.55 15.31
CA GLU A 32 -13.20 0.35 14.44
C GLU A 32 -12.83 -0.55 13.24
N PHE A 33 -11.69 -0.28 12.60
CA PHE A 33 -11.22 -1.08 11.46
C PHE A 33 -10.95 -2.54 11.84
N ILE A 34 -10.39 -2.79 13.03
CA ILE A 34 -10.19 -4.14 13.56
C ILE A 34 -11.52 -4.86 13.79
N GLN A 35 -12.51 -4.20 14.38
CA GLN A 35 -13.84 -4.77 14.61
C GLN A 35 -14.53 -5.13 13.29
N LEU A 36 -14.45 -4.27 12.27
CA LEU A 36 -15.06 -4.49 10.96
C LEU A 36 -14.38 -5.60 10.14
N THR A 37 -13.06 -5.64 10.15
CA THR A 37 -12.28 -6.53 9.27
C THR A 37 -11.78 -7.81 9.93
N SER A 38 -11.82 -7.86 11.26
CA SER A 38 -11.24 -8.93 12.08
C SER A 38 -9.74 -9.13 11.82
N TYR A 39 -9.04 -8.08 11.39
CA TYR A 39 -7.58 -8.11 11.27
C TYR A 39 -6.92 -7.96 12.63
N ASN A 40 -5.74 -8.57 12.79
CA ASN A 40 -4.92 -8.26 13.95
C ASN A 40 -4.45 -6.79 13.89
N ARG A 41 -4.13 -6.24 15.06
CA ARG A 41 -3.79 -4.81 15.22
C ARG A 41 -2.57 -4.40 14.38
N CYS A 42 -1.55 -5.26 14.32
CA CYS A 42 -0.32 -4.99 13.58
C CYS A 42 -0.59 -4.87 12.08
N TYR A 43 -1.32 -5.82 11.52
CA TYR A 43 -1.68 -5.87 10.11
C TYR A 43 -2.61 -4.73 9.72
N ALA A 44 -3.60 -4.43 10.57
CA ALA A 44 -4.50 -3.31 10.41
C ALA A 44 -3.75 -1.97 10.32
N CYS A 45 -2.82 -1.75 11.26
CA CYS A 45 -1.97 -0.57 11.28
C CYS A 45 -1.07 -0.48 10.03
N GLN A 46 -0.45 -1.59 9.63
CA GLN A 46 0.41 -1.65 8.45
C GLN A 46 -0.36 -1.29 7.17
N ILE A 47 -1.54 -1.87 6.97
CA ILE A 47 -2.37 -1.62 5.79
C ILE A 47 -2.80 -0.15 5.69
N LEU A 48 -3.24 0.45 6.80
CA LEU A 48 -3.66 1.85 6.82
C LEU A 48 -2.48 2.82 6.63
N ASN A 49 -1.27 2.44 7.04
CA ASN A 49 -0.06 3.26 6.85
C ASN A 49 0.63 3.07 5.49
N LEU A 50 0.28 2.03 4.73
CA LEU A 50 0.95 1.71 3.46
C LEU A 50 0.78 2.84 2.44
N LYS A 51 1.82 3.58 2.07
CA LYS A 51 1.73 4.58 0.98
C LYS A 51 1.79 3.87 -0.38
N LYS A 52 0.88 4.19 -1.30
CA LYS A 52 0.89 3.63 -2.67
C LYS A 52 2.14 4.06 -3.44
N GLU A 53 2.60 5.28 -3.17
CA GLU A 53 3.77 5.91 -3.76
C GLU A 53 4.76 6.22 -2.66
N LYS A 54 5.97 5.66 -2.75
CA LYS A 54 7.08 6.08 -1.88
C LYS A 54 7.80 7.22 -2.58
N VAL A 55 7.58 8.44 -2.12
CA VAL A 55 8.33 9.61 -2.62
C VAL A 55 9.77 9.48 -2.13
N LEU A 56 10.72 9.37 -3.06
CA LEU A 56 12.15 9.24 -2.78
C LEU A 56 12.78 10.61 -2.48
N GLY A 57 12.25 11.67 -3.07
CA GLY A 57 12.74 13.03 -2.84
C GLY A 57 12.18 14.04 -3.84
N TYR A 58 12.67 15.26 -3.74
CA TYR A 58 12.43 16.34 -4.70
C TYR A 58 13.77 16.81 -5.25
N LEU A 59 13.83 17.05 -6.55
CA LEU A 59 15.01 17.63 -7.21
C LEU A 59 14.56 18.87 -7.99
N ASN A 60 15.42 19.88 -8.03
CA ASN A 60 15.23 21.04 -8.89
C ASN A 60 16.07 20.83 -10.15
N MET A 61 15.41 20.68 -11.30
CA MET A 61 16.07 20.63 -12.61
C MET A 61 15.48 21.71 -13.50
N ALA A 62 16.33 22.49 -14.18
CA ALA A 62 15.91 23.52 -15.13
C ALA A 62 14.80 24.47 -14.59
N GLY A 63 14.94 24.90 -13.33
CA GLY A 63 13.98 25.79 -12.67
C GLY A 63 12.66 25.14 -12.25
N LYS A 64 12.46 23.84 -12.47
CA LYS A 64 11.24 23.09 -12.08
C LYS A 64 11.52 22.13 -10.93
N ARG A 65 10.59 22.08 -9.98
CA ARG A 65 10.62 21.13 -8.85
C ARG A 65 9.98 19.80 -9.25
N ILE A 66 10.79 18.75 -9.36
CA ILE A 66 10.36 17.41 -9.80
C ILE A 66 10.29 16.47 -8.60
N LYS A 67 9.17 15.74 -8.49
CA LYS A 67 8.91 14.74 -7.44
C LYS A 67 9.38 13.35 -7.91
N TYR A 68 10.35 12.76 -7.24
CA TYR A 68 10.79 11.39 -7.52
C TYR A 68 9.92 10.41 -6.74
N VAL A 69 9.19 9.56 -7.46
CA VAL A 69 8.34 8.52 -6.89
C VAL A 69 8.93 7.16 -7.24
N ALA A 70 9.16 6.33 -6.22
CA ALA A 70 9.62 4.96 -6.41
C ALA A 70 8.60 4.19 -7.26
N ASP A 71 9.06 3.66 -8.39
CA ASP A 71 8.23 2.83 -9.24
C ASP A 71 8.02 1.46 -8.59
N ASN A 72 6.79 1.20 -8.16
CA ASN A 72 6.41 -0.07 -7.54
C ASN A 72 5.91 -1.10 -8.58
N ARG A 73 6.03 -0.82 -9.89
CA ARG A 73 5.64 -1.77 -10.94
C ARG A 73 6.55 -3.00 -10.89
N LYS A 74 5.94 -4.18 -10.74
CA LYS A 74 6.66 -5.46 -10.84
C LYS A 74 7.07 -5.70 -12.30
N ILE A 75 8.31 -5.37 -12.64
CA ILE A 75 8.90 -5.75 -13.92
C ILE A 75 9.14 -7.25 -13.89
N LYS A 76 8.41 -8.01 -14.73
CA LYS A 76 8.69 -9.44 -14.91
C LYS A 76 10.06 -9.58 -15.56
N ARG A 77 10.99 -10.28 -14.90
CA ARG A 77 12.28 -10.61 -15.49
C ARG A 77 12.05 -11.51 -16.71
N LYS A 78 12.53 -11.09 -17.88
CA LYS A 78 12.61 -11.96 -19.06
C LYS A 78 13.80 -12.91 -18.83
N LYS A 79 13.56 -14.07 -18.21
CA LYS A 79 14.55 -15.15 -18.08
C LYS A 79 14.12 -16.31 -18.96
N GLU A 80 15.05 -16.86 -19.73
CA GLU A 80 14.81 -18.11 -20.47
C GLU A 80 14.50 -19.25 -19.49
N LYS A 81 13.40 -19.97 -19.74
CA LYS A 81 13.03 -21.14 -18.95
C LYS A 81 13.84 -22.34 -19.45
N ILE A 82 14.58 -22.98 -18.55
CA ILE A 82 15.44 -24.13 -18.88
C ILE A 82 14.59 -25.36 -19.28
N TYR A 83 13.41 -25.52 -18.68
CA TYR A 83 12.57 -26.72 -18.82
C TYR A 83 11.63 -26.73 -20.03
N ASP A 84 11.47 -25.59 -20.74
CA ASP A 84 10.69 -25.55 -22.00
C ASP A 84 11.55 -25.96 -23.21
N LYS A 85 12.83 -26.30 -22.99
CA LYS A 85 13.64 -26.96 -24.01
C LYS A 85 13.07 -28.36 -24.20
N LYS A 86 12.42 -28.61 -25.35
CA LYS A 86 11.99 -29.94 -25.80
C LYS A 86 13.09 -30.94 -25.48
N VAL A 87 12.82 -31.84 -24.54
CA VAL A 87 13.63 -33.03 -24.33
C VAL A 87 13.39 -33.88 -25.57
N LEU A 88 14.43 -34.01 -26.40
CA LEU A 88 14.46 -34.83 -27.60
C LEU A 88 14.44 -36.31 -27.23
#